data_AF-B3JQX7-F1
#
_entry.id   AF-B3JQX7-F1
#
_cell.length_a   1.000
_cell.length_b   1.000
_cell.length_c   1.000
_cell.angle_alpha   90.00
_cell.angle_beta   90.00
_cell.angle_gamma   90.00
#
_symmetry.space_group_name_H-M   'P 1'
#
loop_
_entity.id
_entity.type
_entity.pdbx_description
1 polymer ?
#
loop_
_entity_poly.entity_id
_entity_poly.type
_entity_poly.pdbx_seq_one_letter_code
_entity_poly.pdbx_strand_id
1 'polypeptide(L)'
;FSLHGEEGKRRAKPTGAYPRSRQTHVIPRNVLRMSVLLNVASEYLQSKIETAISMLKRSIIEGVRFDYLLVDSWFTCTELLKFIVSRHFGCHLIGMIKMGKIKYETALGTKTAPELIKVLQKTKNLKYSRSIGYYTATISAKISGIKVNLFFYRKGKNGNWNALLTSDLKLDAKEAFRLYSRRWVIEVAHKEMKQNLKLGKNQCRDFAGQIAGISLCVLQYNILSYVKRNESYEAIGGLFAEITKNSVELSVAEKIWLLIVEVISVIAEALNCDAMALTEQVISNDKQIKAVKMAFDKLAVAA
;
A
#
# COMPACT_ATOMS: atom_id res chain seq x y z
N PHE A 1 -2.89 13.01 -5.50
CA PHE A 1 -2.07 12.20 -6.43
C PHE A 1 -0.87 13.03 -6.87
N SER A 2 0.14 12.41 -7.49
CA SER A 2 1.28 13.12 -8.07
C SER A 2 1.65 12.51 -9.42
N LEU A 3 2.09 13.34 -10.37
CA LEU A 3 2.61 12.91 -11.66
C LEU A 3 4.13 13.02 -11.65
N HIS A 4 4.85 12.01 -12.14
CA HIS A 4 6.31 12.02 -12.17
C HIS A 4 6.77 11.64 -13.57
N GLY A 5 7.72 12.39 -14.10
CA GLY A 5 8.35 12.05 -15.38
C GLY A 5 9.34 10.91 -15.25
N GLU A 6 9.31 9.97 -16.19
CA GLU A 6 10.39 8.99 -16.34
C GLU A 6 11.40 9.50 -17.37
N GLU A 7 12.64 9.69 -16.93
CA GLU A 7 13.73 10.00 -17.84
C GLU A 7 14.02 8.80 -18.74
N GLY A 8 14.03 9.03 -20.05
CA GLY A 8 14.32 7.98 -21.01
C GLY A 8 15.80 7.60 -20.98
N LYS A 9 16.08 6.29 -21.09
CA LYS A 9 17.43 5.71 -21.02
C LYS A 9 18.42 6.20 -22.11
N ARG A 10 17.96 6.93 -23.13
CA ARG A 10 18.80 7.44 -24.22
C ARG A 10 18.88 8.96 -24.12
N ARG A 11 20.09 9.54 -24.16
CA ARG A 11 20.29 11.00 -24.18
C ARG A 11 19.51 11.72 -25.31
N ALA A 12 19.29 11.05 -26.45
CA ALA A 12 18.47 11.56 -27.56
C ALA A 12 16.95 11.52 -27.31
N LYS A 13 16.50 10.73 -26.34
CA LYS A 13 15.11 10.61 -25.86
C LYS A 13 15.07 10.77 -24.33
N PRO A 14 15.24 12.00 -23.80
CA PRO A 14 15.26 12.26 -22.37
C PRO A 14 13.93 11.96 -21.67
N THR A 15 12.84 11.74 -22.41
CA THR A 15 11.55 11.25 -21.92
C THR A 15 11.03 10.19 -22.88
N GLY A 16 10.15 9.28 -22.44
CA GLY A 16 9.56 8.22 -23.27
C GLY A 16 8.77 8.68 -24.52
N ALA A 17 8.48 9.98 -24.65
CA ALA A 17 7.78 10.58 -25.78
C ALA A 17 8.64 10.67 -27.07
N TYR A 18 8.02 10.43 -28.23
CA TYR A 18 8.64 10.62 -29.55
C TYR A 18 8.95 12.11 -29.83
N PRO A 19 9.97 12.44 -30.66
CA PRO A 19 10.36 13.83 -30.93
C PRO A 19 9.22 14.72 -31.45
N ARG A 20 8.29 14.17 -32.25
CA ARG A 20 7.12 14.89 -32.78
C ARG A 20 6.08 15.28 -31.71
N SER A 21 6.01 14.59 -30.57
CA SER A 21 5.09 14.94 -29.47
C SER A 21 5.68 15.95 -28.48
N ARG A 22 6.98 16.29 -28.59
CA ARG A 22 7.63 17.32 -27.75
C ARG A 22 7.06 18.72 -27.97
N GLN A 23 6.66 19.04 -29.20
CA GLN A 23 6.05 20.34 -29.53
C GLN A 23 4.65 20.52 -28.92
N THR A 24 4.01 19.45 -28.43
CA THR A 24 2.67 19.50 -27.82
C THR A 24 2.63 19.45 -26.30
N HIS A 25 3.77 19.23 -25.63
CA HIS A 25 3.91 19.43 -24.18
C HIS A 25 4.41 20.84 -23.86
N VAL A 26 4.02 21.82 -24.67
CA VAL A 26 4.25 23.22 -24.36
C VAL A 26 3.13 23.62 -23.40
N ILE A 27 3.46 23.85 -22.13
CA ILE A 27 2.59 24.58 -21.22
C ILE A 27 2.30 25.92 -21.93
N PRO A 28 1.05 26.20 -22.34
CA PRO A 28 0.76 27.44 -23.05
C PRO A 28 1.18 28.62 -22.17
N ARG A 29 1.89 29.61 -22.73
CA ARG A 29 2.38 30.79 -21.97
C ARG A 29 1.27 31.50 -21.18
N ASN A 30 0.00 31.33 -21.55
CA ASN A 30 -1.15 31.92 -20.88
C ASN A 30 -1.65 31.14 -19.65
N VAL A 31 -1.11 29.94 -19.38
CA VAL A 31 -1.46 29.09 -18.20
C VAL A 31 -0.57 29.42 -16.98
N LEU A 32 0.42 30.29 -17.15
CA LEU A 32 1.28 30.83 -16.09
C LEU A 32 0.57 31.70 -15.04
N ARG A 33 -0.74 31.93 -15.14
CA ARG A 33 -1.51 32.69 -14.14
C ARG A 33 -2.03 31.85 -12.97
N MET A 34 -1.94 30.51 -13.04
CA MET A 34 -2.38 29.63 -11.95
C MET A 34 -1.16 29.09 -11.19
N SER A 35 -0.85 29.65 -10.02
CA SER A 35 0.24 29.21 -9.13
C SER A 35 0.22 27.69 -8.87
N VAL A 36 -0.98 27.11 -8.84
CA VAL A 36 -1.22 25.67 -8.66
C VAL A 36 -0.61 24.83 -9.78
N LEU A 37 -0.71 25.24 -11.04
CA LEU A 37 -0.19 24.46 -12.18
C LEU A 37 1.34 24.53 -12.27
N LEU A 38 1.94 25.65 -11.86
CA LEU A 38 3.39 25.79 -11.73
C LEU A 38 3.95 24.88 -10.63
N ASN A 39 3.25 24.79 -9.50
CA ASN A 39 3.62 23.88 -8.41
C ASN A 39 3.52 22.41 -8.83
N VAL A 40 2.46 22.02 -9.55
CA VAL A 40 2.34 20.62 -10.03
C VAL A 40 3.37 20.30 -11.13
N ALA A 41 3.73 21.28 -11.95
CA ALA A 41 4.79 21.12 -12.95
C ALA A 41 6.18 20.98 -12.32
N SER A 42 6.46 21.68 -11.22
CA SER A 42 7.72 21.52 -10.48
C SER A 42 7.77 20.20 -9.71
N GLU A 43 6.64 19.73 -9.18
CA GLU A 43 6.50 18.38 -8.58
C GLU A 43 6.79 17.25 -9.60
N TYR A 44 6.63 17.49 -10.90
CA TYR A 44 6.84 16.48 -11.94
C TYR A 44 8.29 15.96 -12.03
N LEU A 45 9.27 16.79 -11.64
CA LEU A 45 10.70 16.48 -11.66
C LEU A 45 11.25 16.11 -10.27
N GLN A 46 10.44 16.22 -9.22
CA GLN A 46 10.87 15.90 -7.86
C GLN A 46 10.97 14.39 -7.64
N SER A 47 11.78 13.99 -6.66
CA SER A 47 11.86 12.57 -6.29
C SER A 47 10.53 12.12 -5.65
N LYS A 48 10.21 10.83 -5.81
CA LYS A 48 9.00 10.23 -5.23
C LYS A 48 8.92 10.41 -3.71
N ILE A 49 10.08 10.40 -3.04
CA ILE A 49 10.16 10.51 -1.58
C ILE A 49 9.90 11.95 -1.14
N GLU A 50 10.52 12.93 -1.78
CA GLU A 50 10.30 14.36 -1.47
C GLU A 50 8.84 14.75 -1.72
N THR A 51 8.26 14.31 -2.84
CA THR A 51 6.86 14.58 -3.16
C THR A 51 5.93 13.94 -2.13
N ALA A 52 6.19 12.69 -1.72
CA ALA A 52 5.41 12.03 -0.68
C ALA A 52 5.48 12.78 0.67
N ILE A 53 6.67 13.24 1.09
CA ILE A 53 6.84 14.03 2.30
C ILE A 53 6.09 15.37 2.18
N SER A 54 6.17 16.06 1.04
CA SER A 54 5.44 17.30 0.77
C SER A 54 3.92 17.11 0.84
N MET A 55 3.40 16.03 0.25
CA MET A 55 1.98 15.67 0.32
C MET A 55 1.53 15.38 1.76
N LEU A 56 2.34 14.67 2.54
CA LEU A 56 2.05 14.41 3.95
C LEU A 56 2.08 15.68 4.79
N LYS A 57 3.06 16.57 4.58
CA LYS A 57 3.13 17.88 5.25
C LYS A 57 1.85 18.68 5.01
N ARG A 58 1.45 18.81 3.74
CA ARG A 58 0.20 19.51 3.36
C ARG A 58 -1.00 18.90 4.07
N SER A 59 -1.17 17.58 3.99
CA SER A 59 -2.31 16.90 4.62
C SER A 59 -2.37 17.12 6.14
N ILE A 60 -1.22 17.10 6.82
CA ILE A 60 -1.13 17.34 8.27
C ILE A 60 -1.48 18.80 8.62
N ILE A 61 -1.06 19.77 7.80
CA ILE A 61 -1.38 21.20 7.95
C ILE A 61 -2.88 21.42 7.79
N GLU A 62 -3.50 20.76 6.80
CA GLU A 62 -4.96 20.75 6.57
C GLU A 62 -5.76 19.98 7.65
N GLY A 63 -5.11 19.56 8.74
CA GLY A 63 -5.78 18.96 9.89
C GLY A 63 -5.95 17.44 9.83
N VAL A 64 -5.46 16.75 8.79
CA VAL A 64 -5.52 15.28 8.74
C VAL A 64 -4.64 14.70 9.85
N ARG A 65 -5.22 13.82 10.66
CA ARG A 65 -4.56 13.06 11.72
C ARG A 65 -4.70 11.56 11.44
N PHE A 66 -3.67 10.80 11.79
CA PHE A 66 -3.61 9.36 11.55
C PHE A 66 -2.67 8.70 12.55
N ASP A 67 -2.96 7.45 12.91
CA ASP A 67 -2.13 6.68 13.83
C ASP A 67 -0.98 5.99 13.07
N TYR A 68 -1.27 5.43 11.89
CA TYR A 68 -0.29 4.67 11.11
C TYR A 68 -0.25 5.12 9.64
N LEU A 69 0.96 5.38 9.17
CA LEU A 69 1.27 5.50 7.74
C LEU A 69 1.74 4.14 7.22
N LEU A 70 0.94 3.52 6.35
CA LEU A 70 1.25 2.24 5.72
C LEU A 70 1.92 2.47 4.37
N VAL A 71 3.12 1.93 4.17
CA VAL A 71 3.90 2.18 2.95
C VAL A 71 4.47 0.92 2.33
N ASP A 72 4.60 0.91 1.01
CA ASP A 72 5.30 -0.15 0.31
C ASP A 72 6.83 -0.07 0.53
N SER A 73 7.53 -1.14 0.16
CA SER A 73 8.98 -1.29 0.20
C SER A 73 9.77 -0.21 -0.54
N TRP A 74 9.16 0.46 -1.52
CA TRP A 74 9.77 1.60 -2.21
C TRP A 74 9.86 2.87 -1.37
N PHE A 75 8.99 3.01 -0.36
CA PHE A 75 8.89 4.22 0.47
C PHE A 75 9.42 4.00 1.89
N THR A 76 9.81 2.78 2.25
CA THR A 76 10.38 2.47 3.56
C THR A 76 11.85 2.92 3.62
N CYS A 77 12.06 4.23 3.70
CA CYS A 77 13.35 4.89 3.75
C CYS A 77 13.56 5.67 5.05
N THR A 78 14.81 6.02 5.33
CA THR A 78 15.20 6.75 6.55
C THR A 78 14.62 8.17 6.59
N GLU A 79 14.48 8.84 5.46
CA GLU A 79 13.92 10.19 5.37
C GLU A 79 12.44 10.22 5.78
N LEU A 80 11.63 9.31 5.21
CA LEU A 80 10.21 9.22 5.55
C LEU A 80 10.01 8.77 7.00
N LEU A 81 10.84 7.84 7.48
CA LEU A 81 10.82 7.40 8.88
C LEU A 81 11.14 8.55 9.85
N LYS A 82 12.20 9.33 9.58
CA LYS A 82 12.53 10.55 10.35
C LYS A 82 11.39 11.55 10.34
N PHE A 83 10.78 11.75 9.17
CA PHE A 83 9.65 12.65 9.03
C PHE A 83 8.48 12.21 9.92
N ILE A 84 8.08 10.93 9.89
CA ILE A 84 6.94 10.46 10.69
C ILE A 84 7.22 10.48 12.20
N VAL A 85 8.37 9.98 12.63
CA VAL A 85 8.73 9.93 14.06
C VAL A 85 8.91 11.33 14.68
N SER A 86 9.21 12.35 13.88
CA SER A 86 9.33 13.74 14.34
C SER A 86 7.99 14.49 14.46
N ARG A 87 6.84 13.81 14.31
CA ARG A 87 5.52 14.43 14.49
C ARG A 87 5.04 14.31 15.95
N HIS A 88 4.58 15.43 16.49
CA HIS A 88 4.17 15.52 17.91
C HIS A 88 2.84 14.83 18.22
N PHE A 89 1.99 14.54 17.23
CA PHE A 89 0.69 13.92 17.45
C PHE A 89 0.73 12.38 17.51
N GLY A 90 1.91 11.76 17.59
CA GLY A 90 2.06 10.35 17.92
C GLY A 90 1.73 9.37 16.80
N CYS A 91 2.12 9.67 15.55
CA CYS A 91 1.93 8.75 14.42
C CYS A 91 3.14 7.84 14.18
N HIS A 92 2.88 6.66 13.65
CA HIS A 92 3.86 5.62 13.36
C HIS A 92 3.90 5.25 11.87
N LEU A 93 5.00 4.65 11.44
CA LEU A 93 5.17 4.10 10.09
C LEU A 93 5.17 2.58 10.18
N ILE A 94 4.47 1.90 9.25
CA ILE A 94 4.63 0.47 9.01
C ILE A 94 4.92 0.30 7.53
N GLY A 95 6.06 -0.32 7.21
CA GLY A 95 6.50 -0.49 5.84
C GLY A 95 7.21 -1.81 5.61
N MET A 96 7.05 -2.40 4.44
CA MET A 96 7.83 -3.57 4.06
C MET A 96 9.29 -3.17 3.81
N ILE A 97 10.26 -3.97 4.23
CA ILE A 97 11.66 -3.74 3.91
C ILE A 97 12.16 -4.75 2.87
N LYS A 98 13.03 -4.27 1.97
CA LYS A 98 13.72 -5.15 1.03
C LYS A 98 14.85 -5.89 1.76
N MET A 99 15.07 -7.15 1.36
CA MET A 99 16.20 -7.97 1.80
C MET A 99 17.51 -7.53 1.13
N GLY A 100 17.90 -6.28 1.39
CA GLY A 100 19.06 -5.62 0.80
C GLY A 100 20.24 -5.50 1.75
N LYS A 101 21.12 -4.54 1.44
CA LYS A 101 22.37 -4.27 2.17
C LYS A 101 22.20 -3.28 3.34
N ILE A 102 20.97 -2.84 3.61
CA ILE A 102 20.69 -1.92 4.73
C ILE A 102 21.07 -2.62 6.03
N LYS A 103 21.87 -1.93 6.85
CA LYS A 103 22.32 -2.41 8.14
C LYS A 103 21.46 -1.83 9.25
N TYR A 104 21.19 -2.67 10.23
CA TYR A 104 20.40 -2.37 11.41
C TYR A 104 21.27 -2.61 12.64
N GLU A 105 21.33 -1.61 13.53
CA GLU A 105 21.98 -1.74 14.82
C GLU A 105 21.06 -2.53 15.75
N THR A 106 21.53 -3.64 16.29
CA THR A 106 20.76 -4.50 17.19
C THR A 106 21.63 -4.93 18.37
N ALA A 107 21.03 -5.55 19.40
CA ALA A 107 21.79 -6.18 20.48
C ALA A 107 22.75 -7.28 19.98
N LEU A 108 22.50 -7.84 18.79
CA LEU A 108 23.33 -8.86 18.14
C LEU A 108 24.43 -8.25 17.24
N GLY A 109 24.66 -6.94 17.37
CA GLY A 109 25.56 -6.15 16.53
C GLY A 109 24.86 -5.56 15.30
N THR A 110 25.65 -4.82 14.52
CA THR A 110 25.19 -4.16 13.29
C THR A 110 25.16 -5.14 12.13
N LYS A 111 23.96 -5.54 11.69
CA LYS A 111 23.76 -6.62 10.71
C LYS A 111 22.71 -6.25 9.67
N THR A 112 22.77 -6.89 8.52
CA THR A 112 21.71 -6.78 7.49
C THR A 112 20.50 -7.64 7.84
N ALA A 113 19.34 -7.35 7.24
CA ALA A 113 18.13 -8.16 7.44
C ALA A 113 18.35 -9.67 7.17
N PRO A 114 19.01 -10.10 6.07
CA PRO A 114 19.33 -11.51 5.84
C PRO A 114 20.26 -12.13 6.91
N GLU A 115 21.23 -11.38 7.41
CA GLU A 115 22.13 -11.84 8.48
C GLU A 115 21.38 -12.00 9.79
N LEU A 116 20.51 -11.05 10.13
CA LEU A 116 19.66 -11.12 11.32
C LEU A 116 18.77 -12.37 11.29
N ILE A 117 18.15 -12.67 10.14
CA ILE A 117 17.36 -13.89 9.96
C ILE A 117 18.20 -15.14 10.28
N LYS A 118 19.42 -15.25 9.74
CA LYS A 118 20.30 -16.41 9.99
C LYS A 118 20.64 -16.56 11.47
N VAL A 119 20.87 -15.46 12.19
CA VAL A 119 21.16 -15.48 13.63
C VAL A 119 19.90 -15.84 14.44
N LEU A 120 18.74 -15.28 14.08
CA LEU A 120 17.46 -15.56 14.73
C LEU A 120 17.01 -17.01 14.55
N GLN A 121 17.33 -17.62 13.40
CA GLN A 121 17.09 -19.06 13.17
C GLN A 121 17.95 -19.94 14.09
N LYS A 122 19.24 -19.59 14.27
CA LYS A 122 20.16 -20.36 15.14
C LYS A 122 19.81 -20.26 16.62
N THR A 123 19.28 -19.12 17.05
CA THR A 123 18.92 -18.85 18.45
C THR A 123 17.54 -19.41 18.86
N LYS A 124 16.90 -20.23 18.01
CA LYS A 124 15.54 -20.79 18.22
C LYS A 124 14.45 -19.76 18.53
N ASN A 125 14.67 -18.48 18.18
CA ASN A 125 13.68 -17.40 18.36
C ASN A 125 12.60 -17.38 17.26
N LEU A 126 12.48 -18.46 16.49
CA LEU A 126 11.52 -18.61 15.42
C LEU A 126 10.22 -19.21 15.97
N LYS A 127 9.12 -18.45 15.89
CA LYS A 127 7.80 -18.90 16.36
C LYS A 127 6.86 -19.05 15.17
N TYR A 128 6.18 -20.18 15.06
CA TYR A 128 5.08 -20.31 14.10
C TYR A 128 3.81 -19.71 14.70
N SER A 129 3.26 -18.69 14.05
CA SER A 129 2.03 -18.04 14.46
C SER A 129 0.85 -18.60 13.67
N ARG A 130 0.04 -19.46 14.30
CA ARG A 130 -1.14 -20.08 13.67
C ARG A 130 -2.16 -19.04 13.21
N SER A 131 -2.34 -17.95 13.97
CA SER A 131 -3.31 -16.90 13.63
C SER A 131 -2.95 -16.08 12.40
N ILE A 132 -1.69 -16.14 11.96
CA ILE A 132 -1.21 -15.42 10.77
C ILE A 132 -0.86 -16.42 9.65
N GLY A 133 -0.59 -17.69 10.00
CA GLY A 133 -0.16 -18.73 9.05
C GLY A 133 1.33 -18.65 8.68
N TYR A 134 2.14 -17.94 9.47
CA TYR A 134 3.55 -17.66 9.16
C TYR A 134 4.51 -18.03 10.28
N TYR A 135 5.73 -18.42 9.90
CA TYR A 135 6.87 -18.40 10.82
C TYR A 135 7.33 -16.96 10.99
N THR A 136 7.46 -16.52 12.23
CA THR A 136 7.78 -15.14 12.58
C THR A 136 8.99 -15.07 13.51
N ALA A 137 9.79 -14.03 13.32
CA ALA A 137 10.86 -13.65 14.24
C ALA A 137 10.86 -12.13 14.39
N THR A 138 11.03 -11.65 15.61
CA THR A 138 10.97 -10.22 15.94
C THR A 138 12.29 -9.78 16.56
N ILE A 139 12.74 -8.59 16.20
CA ILE A 139 13.89 -7.96 16.86
C ILE A 139 13.74 -6.44 16.89
N SER A 140 14.06 -5.82 18.02
CA SER A 140 14.21 -4.38 18.12
C SER A 140 15.55 -3.96 17.55
N ALA A 141 15.52 -2.94 16.71
CA ALA A 141 16.66 -2.46 15.96
C ALA A 141 16.72 -0.93 15.97
N LYS A 142 17.82 -0.38 15.48
CA LYS A 142 17.99 1.04 15.25
C LYS A 142 18.53 1.27 13.84
N ILE A 143 17.91 2.20 13.13
CA ILE A 143 18.30 2.63 11.79
C ILE A 143 18.49 4.15 11.79
N SER A 144 19.72 4.59 11.47
CA SER A 144 20.07 6.03 11.42
C SER A 144 19.64 6.83 12.65
N GLY A 145 19.84 6.28 13.86
CA GLY A 145 19.43 6.95 15.11
C GLY A 145 18.06 6.56 15.65
N ILE A 146 17.19 5.96 14.83
CA ILE A 146 15.77 5.76 15.15
C ILE A 146 15.52 4.33 15.56
N LYS A 147 14.90 4.13 16.74
CA LYS A 147 14.47 2.82 17.21
C LYS A 147 13.28 2.33 16.39
N VAL A 148 13.33 1.08 15.95
CA VAL A 148 12.31 0.41 15.15
C VAL A 148 12.17 -1.03 15.60
N ASN A 149 11.01 -1.65 15.35
CA ASN A 149 10.85 -3.09 15.43
C ASN A 149 10.86 -3.69 14.03
N LEU A 150 11.57 -4.79 13.86
CA LEU A 150 11.60 -5.58 12.64
C LEU A 150 10.83 -6.88 12.88
N PHE A 151 9.83 -7.14 12.04
CA PHE A 151 9.06 -8.38 12.02
C PHE A 151 9.41 -9.17 10.77
N PHE A 152 10.23 -10.20 10.92
CA PHE A 152 10.55 -11.14 9.86
C PHE A 152 9.47 -12.21 9.78
N TYR A 153 9.07 -12.55 8.56
CA TYR A 153 8.11 -13.61 8.32
C TYR A 153 8.42 -14.43 7.08
N ARG A 154 8.05 -15.71 7.11
CA ARG A 154 8.06 -16.59 5.94
C ARG A 154 6.94 -17.61 6.00
N LYS A 155 6.46 -18.00 4.83
CA LYS A 155 5.45 -19.05 4.69
C LYS A 155 6.14 -20.42 4.69
N GLY A 156 5.66 -21.36 5.49
CA GLY A 156 6.21 -22.71 5.53
C GLY A 156 7.70 -22.76 5.95
N LYS A 157 8.29 -23.96 5.89
CA LYS A 157 9.70 -24.15 6.28
C LYS A 157 10.70 -23.62 5.24
N ASN A 158 10.30 -23.57 3.97
CA ASN A 158 11.17 -23.23 2.83
C ASN A 158 10.75 -21.97 2.07
N GLY A 159 9.73 -21.23 2.53
CA GLY A 159 9.31 -20.01 1.85
C GLY A 159 10.32 -18.87 1.99
N ASN A 160 10.18 -17.91 1.08
CA ASN A 160 10.99 -16.70 1.08
C ASN A 160 10.73 -15.85 2.32
N TRP A 161 11.80 -15.26 2.83
CA TRP A 161 11.73 -14.33 3.94
C TRP A 161 11.34 -12.94 3.47
N ASN A 162 10.37 -12.37 4.17
CA ASN A 162 9.95 -10.99 4.06
C ASN A 162 10.06 -10.32 5.43
N ALA A 163 10.01 -8.99 5.46
CA ALA A 163 10.02 -8.26 6.72
C ALA A 163 9.23 -6.96 6.66
N LEU A 164 8.58 -6.66 7.79
CA LEU A 164 8.00 -5.37 8.08
C LEU A 164 8.89 -4.61 9.06
N LEU A 165 8.98 -3.31 8.86
CA LEU A 165 9.58 -2.36 9.77
C LEU A 165 8.48 -1.47 10.34
N THR A 166 8.50 -1.25 11.65
CA THR A 166 7.64 -0.27 12.29
C THR A 166 8.42 0.66 13.22
N SER A 167 7.98 1.92 13.30
CA SER A 167 8.43 2.85 14.35
C SER A 167 7.68 2.69 15.67
N ASP A 168 6.63 1.88 15.73
CA ASP A 168 5.90 1.58 16.96
C ASP A 168 6.58 0.42 17.71
N LEU A 169 7.21 0.74 18.84
CA LEU A 169 7.94 -0.25 19.64
C LEU A 169 7.02 -1.14 20.48
N LYS A 170 5.75 -0.75 20.66
CA LYS A 170 4.76 -1.49 21.46
C LYS A 170 3.95 -2.47 20.63
N LEU A 171 3.96 -2.29 19.31
CA LEU A 171 3.20 -3.12 18.39
C LEU A 171 3.73 -4.56 18.40
N ASP A 172 2.81 -5.53 18.45
CA ASP A 172 3.16 -6.94 18.29
C ASP A 172 3.17 -7.32 16.79
N ALA A 173 3.74 -8.49 16.49
CA ALA A 173 3.82 -8.94 15.10
C ALA A 173 2.42 -9.11 14.49
N LYS A 174 1.47 -9.72 15.23
CA LYS A 174 0.13 -10.02 14.73
C LYS A 174 -0.63 -8.76 14.32
N GLU A 175 -0.62 -7.75 15.17
CA GLU A 175 -1.26 -6.48 14.93
C GLU A 175 -0.57 -5.71 13.82
N ALA A 176 0.77 -5.76 13.74
CA ALA A 176 1.50 -5.19 12.61
C ALA A 176 1.07 -5.80 11.27
N PHE A 177 0.89 -7.12 11.19
CA PHE A 177 0.37 -7.78 9.98
C PHE A 177 -1.07 -7.36 9.68
N ARG A 178 -1.94 -7.35 10.70
CA ARG A 178 -3.35 -6.95 10.56
C ARG A 178 -3.47 -5.53 10.02
N LEU A 179 -2.75 -4.57 10.62
CA LEU A 179 -2.73 -3.18 10.17
C LEU A 179 -2.15 -3.06 8.76
N TYR A 180 -1.01 -3.71 8.50
CA TYR A 180 -0.37 -3.64 7.19
C TYR A 180 -1.22 -4.25 6.06
N SER A 181 -2.07 -5.24 6.36
CA SER A 181 -3.00 -5.82 5.39
C SER A 181 -3.98 -4.79 4.79
N ARG A 182 -4.28 -3.69 5.51
CA ARG A 182 -5.13 -2.60 5.00
C ARG A 182 -4.48 -1.80 3.87
N ARG A 183 -3.15 -1.89 3.71
CA ARG A 183 -2.43 -1.23 2.61
C ARG A 183 -2.99 -1.65 1.23
N TRP A 184 -3.42 -2.90 1.09
CA TRP A 184 -3.97 -3.44 -0.18
C TRP A 184 -5.16 -2.67 -0.73
N VAL A 185 -5.90 -1.94 0.13
CA VAL A 185 -7.04 -1.12 -0.29
C VAL A 185 -6.67 -0.14 -1.41
N ILE A 186 -5.45 0.42 -1.40
CA ILE A 186 -5.03 1.36 -2.44
C ILE A 186 -4.84 0.69 -3.81
N GLU A 187 -4.49 -0.59 -3.84
CA GLU A 187 -4.33 -1.33 -5.09
C GLU A 187 -5.68 -1.69 -5.71
N VAL A 188 -6.64 -2.08 -4.87
CA VAL A 188 -8.04 -2.27 -5.27
C VAL A 188 -8.59 -0.97 -5.85
N ALA A 189 -8.37 0.15 -5.15
CA ALA A 189 -8.78 1.47 -5.64
C ALA A 189 -8.15 1.82 -7.00
N HIS A 190 -6.84 1.59 -7.18
CA HIS A 190 -6.19 1.79 -8.47
C HIS A 190 -6.74 0.87 -9.57
N LYS A 191 -7.07 -0.38 -9.26
CA LYS A 191 -7.66 -1.32 -10.22
C LYS A 191 -9.05 -0.85 -10.65
N GLU A 192 -9.92 -0.53 -9.69
CA GLU A 192 -11.28 -0.04 -9.94
C GLU A 192 -11.27 1.27 -10.73
N MET A 193 -10.41 2.23 -10.36
CA MET A 193 -10.25 3.49 -11.11
C MET A 193 -9.80 3.26 -12.55
N LYS A 194 -8.87 2.33 -12.80
CA LYS A 194 -8.40 2.01 -14.17
C LYS A 194 -9.49 1.32 -15.00
N GLN A 195 -10.17 0.32 -14.42
CA GLN A 195 -11.13 -0.52 -15.15
C GLN A 195 -12.45 0.22 -15.39
N ASN A 196 -12.99 0.83 -14.33
CA ASN A 196 -14.34 1.40 -14.33
C ASN A 196 -14.32 2.88 -14.72
N LEU A 197 -13.38 3.65 -14.17
CA LEU A 197 -13.31 5.11 -14.36
C LEU A 197 -12.27 5.55 -15.40
N LYS A 198 -11.67 4.58 -16.11
CA LYS A 198 -10.72 4.79 -17.21
C LYS A 198 -9.54 5.69 -16.82
N LEU A 199 -9.05 5.58 -15.58
CA LEU A 199 -7.86 6.29 -15.12
C LEU A 199 -6.69 6.10 -16.08
N GLY A 200 -6.09 7.20 -16.53
CA GLY A 200 -4.97 7.20 -17.48
C GLY A 200 -5.35 7.01 -18.95
N LYS A 201 -6.65 7.04 -19.30
CA LYS A 201 -7.13 6.99 -20.70
C LYS A 201 -7.49 8.36 -21.29
N ASN A 202 -7.29 9.44 -20.53
CA ASN A 202 -7.51 10.80 -21.02
C ASN A 202 -6.62 11.11 -22.23
N GLN A 203 -7.20 11.61 -23.31
CA GLN A 203 -6.52 11.95 -24.56
C GLN A 203 -6.14 13.43 -24.67
N CYS A 204 -6.40 14.25 -23.63
CA CYS A 204 -5.93 15.63 -23.56
C CYS A 204 -4.41 15.69 -23.79
N ARG A 205 -3.95 16.57 -24.67
CA ARG A 205 -2.52 16.69 -25.00
C ARG A 205 -1.80 17.67 -24.07
N ASP A 206 -2.55 18.54 -23.43
CA ASP A 206 -2.07 19.51 -22.47
C ASP A 206 -2.01 18.92 -21.05
N PHE A 207 -1.03 19.39 -20.27
CA PHE A 207 -0.77 18.89 -18.93
C PHE A 207 -1.92 19.21 -17.95
N ALA A 208 -2.55 20.38 -18.09
CA ALA A 208 -3.68 20.79 -17.26
C ALA A 208 -4.90 19.88 -17.46
N GLY A 209 -5.24 19.53 -18.71
CA GLY A 209 -6.29 18.59 -19.05
C GLY A 209 -6.02 17.18 -18.51
N GLN A 210 -4.77 16.73 -18.53
CA GLN A 210 -4.36 15.47 -17.88
C GLN A 210 -4.57 15.52 -16.36
N ILE A 211 -4.14 16.59 -15.69
CA ILE A 211 -4.37 16.78 -14.25
C ILE A 211 -5.87 16.82 -13.93
N ALA A 212 -6.66 17.55 -14.71
CA ALA A 212 -8.11 17.65 -14.53
C ALA A 212 -8.77 16.27 -14.66
N GLY A 213 -8.40 15.50 -15.70
CA GLY A 213 -8.92 14.15 -15.90
C GLY A 213 -8.60 13.19 -14.74
N ILE A 214 -7.37 13.24 -14.20
CA ILE A 214 -7.01 12.42 -13.03
C ILE A 214 -7.75 12.90 -11.78
N SER A 215 -7.86 14.21 -11.57
CA SER A 215 -8.57 14.79 -10.42
C SER A 215 -10.04 14.37 -10.43
N LEU A 216 -10.72 14.50 -11.57
CA LEU A 216 -12.10 14.08 -11.75
C LEU A 216 -12.28 12.57 -11.51
N CYS A 217 -11.37 11.75 -12.02
CA CYS A 217 -11.40 10.31 -11.80
C CYS A 217 -11.30 9.96 -10.31
N VAL A 218 -10.39 10.60 -9.57
CA VAL A 218 -10.23 10.38 -8.11
C VAL A 218 -11.44 10.89 -7.33
N LEU A 219 -11.99 12.06 -7.69
CA LEU A 219 -13.21 12.59 -7.05
C LEU A 219 -14.41 11.67 -7.28
N GLN A 220 -14.62 11.24 -8.52
CA GLN A 220 -15.68 10.30 -8.88
C GLN A 220 -15.52 8.98 -8.12
N TYR A 221 -14.30 8.46 -8.02
CA TYR A 221 -14.01 7.26 -7.23
C TYR A 221 -14.38 7.43 -5.76
N ASN A 222 -14.02 8.56 -5.14
CA ASN A 222 -14.32 8.82 -3.74
C ASN A 222 -15.83 8.88 -3.49
N ILE A 223 -16.59 9.57 -4.37
CA ILE A 223 -18.05 9.65 -4.28
C ILE A 223 -18.68 8.26 -4.45
N LEU A 224 -18.30 7.53 -5.49
CA LEU A 224 -18.82 6.17 -5.74
C LEU A 224 -18.47 5.20 -4.62
N SER A 225 -17.25 5.30 -4.06
CA SER A 225 -16.83 4.47 -2.93
C SER A 225 -17.60 4.80 -1.67
N TYR A 226 -17.94 6.07 -1.45
CA TYR A 226 -18.80 6.50 -0.35
C TYR A 226 -20.23 5.98 -0.53
N VAL A 227 -20.83 6.14 -1.70
CA VAL A 227 -22.18 5.61 -2.01
C VAL A 227 -22.21 4.09 -1.88
N LYS A 228 -21.27 3.37 -2.52
CA LYS A 228 -21.14 1.90 -2.42
C LYS A 228 -21.04 1.45 -0.97
N ARG A 229 -20.28 2.18 -0.14
CA ARG A 229 -20.18 1.91 1.29
C ARG A 229 -21.55 2.08 1.94
N ASN A 230 -22.22 3.22 1.73
CA ASN A 230 -23.49 3.54 2.36
C ASN A 230 -24.65 2.65 1.90
N GLU A 231 -24.78 2.36 0.61
CA GLU A 231 -25.82 1.45 0.09
C GLU A 231 -25.60 0.01 0.58
N SER A 232 -24.34 -0.42 0.66
CA SER A 232 -24.02 -1.70 1.30
C SER A 232 -24.35 -1.69 2.80
N TYR A 233 -24.28 -0.53 3.46
CA TYR A 233 -24.70 -0.35 4.84
C TYR A 233 -26.20 -0.20 5.02
N GLU A 234 -26.98 0.33 4.07
CA GLU A 234 -28.44 0.40 4.18
C GLU A 234 -29.08 -0.95 3.87
N ALA A 235 -28.59 -1.66 2.85
CA ALA A 235 -29.03 -3.02 2.52
C ALA A 235 -28.76 -4.03 3.65
N ILE A 236 -27.73 -3.78 4.46
CA ILE A 236 -27.35 -4.63 5.61
C ILE A 236 -27.86 -4.03 6.93
N GLY A 237 -27.93 -2.70 7.04
CA GLY A 237 -28.29 -1.95 8.24
C GLY A 237 -29.75 -2.13 8.65
N GLY A 238 -30.67 -2.39 7.70
CA GLY A 238 -32.03 -2.80 8.03
C GLY A 238 -32.10 -4.10 8.86
N LEU A 239 -31.14 -5.01 8.68
CA LEU A 239 -31.08 -6.30 9.38
C LEU A 239 -30.26 -6.24 10.69
N PHE A 240 -29.38 -5.24 10.84
CA PHE A 240 -28.45 -5.16 11.98
C PHE A 240 -28.64 -3.93 12.88
N ALA A 241 -29.44 -2.93 12.51
CA ALA A 241 -29.80 -1.82 13.39
C ALA A 241 -30.48 -2.29 14.70
N GLU A 242 -31.08 -3.48 14.69
CA GLU A 242 -31.67 -4.12 15.86
C GLU A 242 -30.63 -4.75 16.81
N ILE A 243 -29.41 -5.02 16.32
CA ILE A 243 -28.33 -5.70 17.06
C ILE A 243 -27.26 -4.70 17.54
N THR A 244 -27.00 -3.61 16.81
CA THR A 244 -25.83 -2.75 17.00
C THR A 244 -26.08 -1.48 17.83
N LYS A 245 -26.97 -1.51 18.83
CA LYS A 245 -27.13 -0.34 19.72
C LYS A 245 -25.93 -0.13 20.67
N ASN A 246 -24.95 -1.06 20.72
CA ASN A 246 -23.93 -1.07 21.79
C ASN A 246 -22.50 -1.50 21.40
N SER A 247 -21.96 -1.27 20.19
CA SER A 247 -20.49 -1.39 19.98
C SER A 247 -19.92 -0.74 18.72
N VAL A 248 -18.73 -0.16 18.86
CA VAL A 248 -17.85 0.34 17.80
C VAL A 248 -17.34 -0.85 16.99
N GLU A 249 -18.07 -1.23 15.94
CA GLU A 249 -17.69 -2.38 15.11
C GLU A 249 -17.01 -1.95 13.80
N LEU A 250 -16.01 -2.75 13.39
CA LEU A 250 -15.39 -2.72 12.07
C LEU A 250 -16.45 -2.68 10.95
N SER A 251 -16.17 -1.96 9.87
CA SER A 251 -17.09 -1.90 8.74
C SER A 251 -17.34 -3.28 8.15
N VAL A 252 -18.53 -3.52 7.59
CA VAL A 252 -18.87 -4.82 6.97
C VAL A 252 -17.86 -5.18 5.87
N ALA A 253 -17.39 -4.19 5.11
CA ALA A 253 -16.33 -4.38 4.14
C ALA A 253 -15.00 -4.81 4.78
N GLU A 254 -14.64 -4.27 5.94
CA GLU A 254 -13.48 -4.74 6.71
C GLU A 254 -13.69 -6.15 7.26
N LYS A 255 -14.88 -6.50 7.74
CA LYS A 255 -15.21 -7.86 8.19
C LYS A 255 -15.13 -8.86 7.02
N ILE A 256 -15.71 -8.53 5.87
CA ILE A 256 -15.63 -9.34 4.64
C ILE A 256 -14.17 -9.45 4.17
N TRP A 257 -13.40 -8.37 4.20
CA TRP A 257 -11.99 -8.41 3.84
C TRP A 257 -11.19 -9.31 4.78
N LEU A 258 -11.43 -9.25 6.09
CA LEU A 258 -10.80 -10.14 7.07
C LEU A 258 -11.16 -11.61 6.81
N LEU A 259 -12.42 -11.90 6.47
CA LEU A 259 -12.85 -13.25 6.08
C LEU A 259 -12.16 -13.71 4.78
N ILE A 260 -12.04 -12.84 3.77
CA ILE A 260 -11.31 -13.16 2.53
C ILE A 260 -9.84 -13.43 2.84
N VAL A 261 -9.19 -12.61 3.66
CA VAL A 261 -7.80 -12.80 4.08
C VAL A 261 -7.65 -14.13 4.83
N GLU A 262 -8.62 -14.51 5.66
CA GLU A 262 -8.64 -15.78 6.37
C GLU A 262 -8.78 -16.97 5.41
N VAL A 263 -9.72 -16.92 4.46
CA VAL A 263 -9.89 -17.93 3.41
C VAL A 263 -8.63 -18.05 2.54
N ILE A 264 -8.05 -16.92 2.11
CA ILE A 264 -6.80 -16.90 1.34
C ILE A 264 -5.68 -17.49 2.19
N SER A 265 -5.65 -17.23 3.49
CA SER A 265 -4.63 -17.81 4.38
C SER A 265 -4.75 -19.34 4.42
N VAL A 266 -5.97 -19.87 4.54
CA VAL A 266 -6.25 -21.32 4.52
C VAL A 266 -5.88 -21.95 3.17
N ILE A 267 -6.28 -21.33 2.05
CA ILE A 267 -5.92 -21.81 0.70
C ILE A 267 -4.40 -21.77 0.52
N ALA A 268 -3.76 -20.68 0.92
CA ALA A 268 -2.33 -20.53 0.81
C ALA A 268 -1.59 -21.50 1.74
N GLU A 269 -2.17 -21.89 2.88
CA GLU A 269 -1.68 -22.97 3.74
C GLU A 269 -1.76 -24.33 3.03
N ALA A 270 -2.90 -24.66 2.44
CA ALA A 270 -3.08 -25.90 1.68
C ALA A 270 -2.12 -26.01 0.50
N LEU A 271 -1.86 -24.89 -0.18
CA LEU A 271 -0.97 -24.82 -1.35
C LEU A 271 0.50 -24.50 -0.98
N ASN A 272 0.81 -24.30 0.30
CA ASN A 272 2.13 -23.92 0.80
C ASN A 272 2.76 -22.71 0.07
N CYS A 273 1.97 -21.70 -0.26
CA CYS A 273 2.39 -20.49 -0.98
C CYS A 273 2.18 -19.21 -0.13
N ASP A 274 2.91 -18.13 -0.42
CA ASP A 274 2.80 -16.89 0.36
C ASP A 274 1.40 -16.25 0.19
N ALA A 275 0.67 -16.04 1.28
CA ALA A 275 -0.71 -15.52 1.23
C ALA A 275 -0.76 -14.08 0.69
N MET A 276 0.25 -13.27 1.00
CA MET A 276 0.36 -11.91 0.44
C MET A 276 0.58 -11.96 -1.08
N ALA A 277 1.51 -12.79 -1.56
CA ALA A 277 1.70 -13.00 -3.00
C ALA A 277 0.47 -13.63 -3.69
N LEU A 278 -0.23 -14.56 -3.03
CA LEU A 278 -1.46 -15.16 -3.56
C LEU A 278 -2.57 -14.11 -3.68
N THR A 279 -2.72 -13.25 -2.67
CA THR A 279 -3.66 -12.13 -2.70
C THR A 279 -3.35 -11.20 -3.86
N GLU A 280 -2.06 -10.88 -4.08
CA GLU A 280 -1.61 -10.08 -5.22
C GLU A 280 -1.99 -10.71 -6.56
N GLN A 281 -1.74 -12.02 -6.72
CA GLN A 281 -2.06 -12.75 -7.95
C GLN A 281 -3.56 -12.81 -8.22
N VAL A 282 -4.37 -13.09 -7.19
CA VAL A 282 -5.83 -13.14 -7.30
C VAL A 282 -6.37 -11.77 -7.73
N ILE A 283 -5.94 -10.68 -7.07
CA ILE A 283 -6.43 -9.32 -7.36
C ILE A 283 -5.94 -8.84 -8.73
N SER A 284 -4.68 -9.09 -9.08
CA SER A 284 -4.10 -8.64 -10.35
C SER A 284 -4.63 -9.41 -11.56
N ASN A 285 -5.13 -10.64 -11.38
CA ASN A 285 -5.49 -11.54 -12.48
C ASN A 285 -7.00 -11.82 -12.55
N ASP A 286 -7.74 -10.92 -13.19
CA ASP A 286 -9.20 -11.02 -13.40
C ASP A 286 -9.65 -12.34 -14.05
N LYS A 287 -8.77 -12.98 -14.85
CA LYS A 287 -9.09 -14.24 -15.51
C LYS A 287 -9.24 -15.40 -14.52
N GLN A 288 -8.41 -15.44 -13.48
CA GLN A 288 -8.45 -16.49 -12.46
C GLN A 288 -9.66 -16.32 -11.54
N ILE A 289 -9.98 -15.08 -11.13
CA ILE A 289 -11.23 -14.81 -10.39
C ILE A 289 -12.47 -15.20 -11.22
N LYS A 290 -12.50 -14.87 -12.51
CA LYS A 290 -13.59 -15.30 -13.41
C LYS A 290 -13.67 -16.82 -13.54
N ALA A 291 -12.53 -17.51 -13.65
CA ALA A 291 -12.50 -18.96 -13.74
C ALA A 291 -12.97 -19.65 -12.44
N VAL A 292 -12.57 -19.12 -11.29
CA VAL A 292 -13.04 -19.59 -9.97
C VAL A 292 -14.53 -19.33 -9.83
N LYS A 293 -15.02 -18.13 -10.18
CA LYS A 293 -16.46 -17.82 -10.21
C LYS A 293 -17.21 -18.80 -11.12
N MET A 294 -16.73 -19.04 -12.34
CA MET A 294 -17.33 -20.01 -13.26
C MET A 294 -17.32 -21.45 -12.72
N ALA A 295 -16.32 -21.84 -11.93
CA ALA A 295 -16.27 -23.15 -11.29
C ALA A 295 -17.28 -23.27 -10.14
N PHE A 296 -17.43 -22.22 -9.33
CA PHE A 296 -18.46 -22.16 -8.28
C PHE A 296 -19.88 -22.10 -8.86
N ASP A 297 -20.10 -21.31 -9.92
CA ASP A 297 -21.38 -21.25 -10.63
C ASP A 297 -21.77 -22.62 -11.20
N LYS A 298 -20.79 -23.41 -11.67
CA LYS A 298 -21.02 -24.81 -12.11
C LYS A 298 -21.37 -25.76 -10.97
N LEU A 299 -20.81 -25.54 -9.77
CA LEU A 299 -21.14 -26.35 -8.58
C LEU A 299 -22.55 -26.02 -8.04
N ALA A 300 -22.99 -24.77 -8.15
CA ALA A 300 -24.33 -24.34 -7.74
C ALA A 300 -25.45 -24.82 -8.67
N VAL A 301 -25.13 -25.18 -9.92
CA VAL A 301 -26.07 -25.79 -10.88
C VAL A 301 -26.09 -27.32 -10.77
N ALA A 302 -25.11 -27.92 -10.09
CA ALA A 302 -24.98 -29.37 -9.91
C ALA A 302 -25.48 -29.88 -8.54
N ALA A 303 -25.93 -28.98 -7.66
CA ALA A 303 -26.56 -29.26 -6.36
C ALA A 303 -28.05 -28.90 -6.43
#